data_AF-A0A1G8LZU9-F1
#
_entry.id   AF-A0A1G8LZU9-F1
#
_cell.length_a   1.000
_cell.length_b   1.000
_cell.length_c   1.000
_cell.angle_alpha   90.00
_cell.angle_beta   90.00
_cell.angle_gamma   90.00
#
_symmetry.space_group_name_H-M   'P 1'
#
loop_
_entity.id
_entity.type
_entity.pdbx_description
1 polymer ?
#
loop_
_entity_poly.entity_id
_entity_poly.type
_entity_poly.pdbx_seq_one_letter_code
_entity_poly.pdbx_strand_id
1 'polypeptide(L)'
;MKTLLKYDFRIQQTVILIFIITLLMLAITKNESLITLAQIEFFLLAILQYTLNIAKFYNKNYVRTHSRIIYTFISTYVIITFLLFILCLSLKYPILNNFLEWMPVSWLIASPVLIILSLSISFSDRKKKQLKNN
;
A
#
# COMPACT_ATOMS: atom_id res chain seq x y z
N MET A 1 6.86 -13.24 -12.11
CA MET A 1 5.92 -12.09 -12.24
C MET A 1 4.55 -12.43 -12.84
N LYS A 2 4.43 -13.32 -13.85
CA LYS A 2 3.13 -13.62 -14.52
C LYS A 2 2.06 -14.22 -13.60
N THR A 3 2.43 -15.03 -12.61
CA THR A 3 1.51 -15.66 -11.65
C THR A 3 1.01 -14.70 -10.58
N LEU A 4 1.91 -13.90 -10.00
CA LEU A 4 1.58 -12.95 -8.93
C LEU A 4 0.64 -11.83 -9.42
N LEU A 5 0.85 -11.35 -10.65
CA LEU A 5 -0.04 -10.38 -11.30
C LEU A 5 -1.39 -10.96 -11.76
N LYS A 6 -1.55 -12.29 -11.82
CA LYS A 6 -2.83 -12.95 -12.13
C LYS A 6 -3.78 -12.93 -10.94
N TYR A 7 -3.24 -12.95 -9.73
CA TYR A 7 -3.98 -13.04 -8.47
C TYR A 7 -3.88 -11.76 -7.62
N ASP A 8 -3.32 -10.69 -8.18
CA ASP A 8 -3.12 -9.39 -7.55
C ASP A 8 -4.36 -8.88 -6.81
N PHE A 9 -5.54 -8.92 -7.44
CA PHE A 9 -6.78 -8.46 -6.85
C PHE A 9 -7.17 -9.32 -5.64
N ARG A 10 -7.03 -10.64 -5.73
CA ARG A 10 -7.30 -11.56 -4.61
C ARG A 10 -6.31 -11.33 -3.47
N ILE A 11 -5.02 -11.17 -3.78
CA ILE A 11 -3.98 -10.88 -2.80
C ILE A 11 -4.29 -9.57 -2.07
N GLN A 12 -4.61 -8.50 -2.81
CA GLN A 12 -4.99 -7.20 -2.21
C GLN A 12 -6.21 -7.35 -1.29
N GLN A 13 -7.27 -8.03 -1.74
CA GLN A 13 -8.46 -8.28 -0.93
C GLN A 13 -8.17 -9.08 0.34
N THR A 14 -7.38 -10.16 0.24
CA THR A 14 -7.05 -11.00 1.39
C THR A 14 -6.27 -10.22 2.44
N VAL A 15 -5.29 -9.41 2.03
CA VAL A 15 -4.50 -8.60 2.96
C VAL A 15 -5.34 -7.48 3.60
N ILE A 16 -6.24 -6.85 2.83
CA ILE A 16 -7.20 -5.89 3.39
C ILE A 16 -8.14 -6.55 4.39
N LEU A 17 -8.62 -7.77 4.09
CA LEU A 17 -9.51 -8.50 4.99
C LEU A 17 -8.81 -8.83 6.32
N ILE A 18 -7.55 -9.28 6.27
CA ILE A 18 -6.73 -9.52 7.47
C ILE A 18 -6.62 -8.23 8.29
N PHE A 19 -6.30 -7.11 7.66
CA PHE A 19 -6.20 -5.82 8.35
C PHE A 19 -7.52 -5.40 9.01
N ILE A 20 -8.66 -5.60 8.34
CA ILE A 20 -9.99 -5.33 8.92
C ILE A 20 -10.25 -6.23 10.14
N ILE A 21 -9.89 -7.50 10.07
CA ILE A 21 -10.02 -8.43 11.22
C ILE A 21 -9.18 -7.95 12.39
N THR A 22 -7.94 -7.50 12.16
CA THR A 22 -7.08 -6.94 13.20
C THR A 22 -7.69 -5.70 13.84
N LEU A 23 -8.27 -4.80 13.04
CA LEU A 23 -8.98 -3.61 13.56
C LEU A 23 -10.22 -3.99 14.39
N LEU A 24 -11.00 -5.00 13.98
CA LEU A 24 -12.14 -5.49 14.75
C LEU A 24 -11.69 -6.10 16.08
N MET A 25 -10.64 -6.92 16.07
CA MET A 25 -10.06 -7.50 17.29
C MET A 25 -9.54 -6.41 18.25
N LEU A 26 -8.90 -5.37 17.71
CA LEU A 26 -8.45 -4.21 18.47
C LEU A 26 -9.64 -3.47 19.10
N ALA A 27 -10.72 -3.24 18.35
CA ALA A 27 -11.92 -2.55 18.86
C ALA A 27 -12.61 -3.31 20.00
N ILE A 28 -12.60 -4.64 19.96
CA ILE A 28 -13.24 -5.50 20.97
C ILE A 28 -12.35 -5.62 22.22
N THR A 29 -11.07 -5.93 22.04
CA THR A 29 -10.17 -6.29 23.14
C THR A 29 -9.46 -5.09 23.77
N LYS A 30 -9.35 -3.97 23.04
CA LYS A 30 -8.58 -2.77 23.42
C LYS A 30 -7.12 -3.08 23.82
N ASN A 31 -6.56 -4.18 23.33
CA ASN A 31 -5.20 -4.61 23.66
C ASN A 31 -4.18 -3.73 22.95
N GLU A 32 -3.28 -3.10 23.71
CA GLU A 32 -2.24 -2.21 23.19
C GLU A 32 -1.30 -2.89 22.20
N SER A 33 -1.02 -4.19 22.37
CA SER A 33 -0.18 -4.93 21.43
C SER A 33 -0.77 -5.02 20.01
N LEU A 34 -2.11 -4.99 19.89
CA LEU A 34 -2.81 -4.96 18.60
C LEU A 34 -2.68 -3.60 17.90
N ILE A 35 -2.40 -2.51 18.62
CA ILE A 35 -2.15 -1.19 18.02
C ILE A 35 -0.87 -1.24 17.19
N THR A 36 0.22 -1.77 17.77
CA THR A 36 1.50 -1.92 17.08
C THR A 36 1.37 -2.88 15.89
N LEU A 37 0.63 -3.99 16.05
CA LEU A 37 0.37 -4.93 14.96
C LEU A 37 -0.40 -4.24 13.81
N ALA A 38 -1.47 -3.50 14.12
CA ALA A 38 -2.26 -2.79 13.12
C ALA A 38 -1.42 -1.74 12.36
N GLN A 39 -0.53 -1.02 13.04
CA GLN A 39 0.40 -0.09 12.40
C GLN A 39 1.34 -0.82 11.42
N ILE A 40 1.94 -1.94 11.84
CA ILE A 40 2.82 -2.74 10.99
C ILE A 40 2.06 -3.28 9.77
N GLU A 41 0.86 -3.85 9.97
CA GLU A 41 0.01 -4.36 8.90
C GLU A 41 -0.37 -3.28 7.89
N PHE A 42 -0.72 -2.08 8.37
CA PHE A 42 -1.07 -0.94 7.52
C PHE A 42 0.07 -0.57 6.56
N PHE A 43 1.29 -0.45 7.06
CA PHE A 43 2.45 -0.13 6.22
C PHE A 43 2.85 -1.29 5.30
N LEU A 44 2.76 -2.55 5.76
CA LEU A 44 2.98 -3.73 4.91
C LEU A 44 1.99 -3.77 3.74
N LEU A 45 0.72 -3.44 4.01
CA LEU A 45 -0.31 -3.34 2.99
C LEU A 45 0.02 -2.24 1.97
N ALA A 46 0.46 -1.08 2.43
CA ALA A 46 0.90 0.01 1.54
C ALA A 46 2.09 -0.42 0.65
N ILE A 47 3.11 -1.07 1.22
CA ILE A 47 4.28 -1.58 0.48
C ILE A 47 3.87 -2.62 -0.56
N LEU A 48 3.01 -3.58 -0.18
CA LEU A 48 2.51 -4.62 -1.08
C LEU A 48 1.78 -4.01 -2.28
N GLN A 49 0.88 -3.06 -2.03
CA GLN A 49 0.13 -2.40 -3.09
C GLN A 49 1.01 -1.57 -4.01
N TYR A 50 1.97 -0.85 -3.44
CA TYR A 50 2.97 -0.11 -4.20
C TYR A 50 3.75 -1.03 -5.13
N THR A 51 4.26 -2.14 -4.60
CA THR A 51 5.04 -3.13 -5.34
C THR A 51 4.24 -3.72 -6.50
N LEU A 52 2.98 -4.09 -6.26
CA LEU A 52 2.09 -4.62 -7.29
C LEU A 52 1.82 -3.61 -8.41
N ASN A 53 1.58 -2.34 -8.07
CA ASN A 53 1.29 -1.31 -9.05
C ASN A 53 2.52 -0.88 -9.84
N ILE A 54 3.70 -0.84 -9.23
CA ILE A 54 4.97 -0.69 -9.94
C ILE A 54 5.18 -1.84 -10.91
N ALA A 55 4.98 -3.07 -10.44
CA ALA A 55 5.09 -4.26 -11.28
C ALA A 55 4.17 -4.18 -12.52
N LYS A 56 2.95 -3.65 -12.35
CA LYS A 56 2.02 -3.38 -13.46
C LYS A 56 2.44 -2.21 -14.34
N PHE A 57 3.01 -1.15 -13.76
CA PHE A 57 3.44 0.05 -14.49
C PHE A 57 4.53 -0.27 -15.54
N TYR A 58 5.47 -1.15 -15.17
CA TYR A 58 6.53 -1.60 -16.06
C TYR A 58 6.12 -2.74 -17.00
N ASN A 59 4.98 -3.40 -16.77
CA ASN A 59 4.51 -4.50 -17.59
C ASN A 59 3.74 -4.01 -18.83
N LYS A 60 4.23 -4.37 -20.02
CA LYS A 60 3.63 -4.02 -21.32
C LYS A 60 2.17 -4.50 -21.48
N ASN A 61 1.75 -5.51 -20.74
CA ASN A 61 0.39 -6.05 -20.81
C ASN A 61 -0.66 -5.15 -20.14
N TYR A 62 -0.25 -4.14 -19.39
CA TYR A 62 -1.14 -3.23 -18.68
C TYR A 62 -1.01 -1.81 -19.22
N VAL A 63 -2.14 -1.10 -19.32
CA VAL A 63 -2.15 0.27 -19.87
C VAL A 63 -1.70 1.28 -18.83
N ARG A 64 -0.77 2.17 -19.19
CA ARG A 64 -0.29 3.26 -18.35
C ARG A 64 -1.30 4.42 -18.37
N THR A 65 -2.31 4.35 -17.50
CA THR A 65 -3.27 5.43 -17.31
C THR A 65 -2.69 6.56 -16.46
N HIS A 66 -3.24 7.78 -16.58
CA HIS A 66 -2.88 8.90 -15.70
C HIS A 66 -3.08 8.54 -14.22
N SER A 67 -4.15 7.83 -13.88
CA SER A 67 -4.40 7.34 -12.51
C SER A 67 -3.27 6.46 -11.99
N ARG A 68 -2.67 5.61 -12.83
CA ARG A 68 -1.52 4.78 -12.44
C ARG A 68 -0.26 5.60 -12.25
N ILE A 69 -0.02 6.58 -13.12
CA ILE A 69 1.14 7.49 -12.99
C ILE A 69 1.05 8.26 -11.67
N ILE A 70 -0.11 8.87 -11.38
CA ILE A 70 -0.36 9.61 -10.14
C ILE A 70 -0.21 8.69 -8.93
N TYR A 71 -0.83 7.51 -8.97
CA TYR A 71 -0.68 6.50 -7.92
C TYR A 71 0.80 6.21 -7.66
N THR A 72 1.56 5.83 -8.69
CA THR A 72 2.96 5.45 -8.54
C THR A 72 3.78 6.59 -7.97
N PHE A 73 3.61 7.82 -8.45
CA PHE A 73 4.34 8.98 -7.94
C PHE A 73 4.08 9.24 -6.45
N ILE A 74 2.80 9.32 -6.04
CA ILE A 74 2.45 9.62 -4.65
C ILE A 74 2.81 8.44 -3.73
N SER A 75 2.59 7.20 -4.17
CA SER A 75 2.97 6.02 -3.39
C SER A 75 4.49 5.86 -3.26
N THR A 76 5.27 6.23 -4.28
CA THR A 76 6.73 6.28 -4.18
C THR A 76 7.16 7.23 -3.07
N TYR A 77 6.56 8.41 -2.98
CA TYR A 77 6.83 9.35 -1.88
C TYR A 77 6.54 8.70 -0.53
N VAL A 78 5.35 8.14 -0.32
CA VAL A 78 4.96 7.53 0.97
C VAL A 78 5.88 6.37 1.35
N ILE A 79 6.12 5.43 0.43
CA ILE A 79 6.87 4.20 0.74
C ILE A 79 8.36 4.49 0.92
N ILE A 80 8.98 5.28 0.04
CA ILE A 80 10.42 5.57 0.16
C ILE A 80 10.69 6.38 1.41
N THR A 81 9.87 7.40 1.71
CA THR A 81 10.06 8.20 2.93
C THR A 81 9.83 7.38 4.20
N PHE A 82 8.88 6.43 4.19
CA PHE A 82 8.69 5.46 5.27
C PHE A 82 9.89 4.53 5.47
N LEU A 83 10.46 4.01 4.39
CA LEU A 83 11.66 3.15 4.48
C LEU A 83 12.87 3.93 4.99
N LEU A 84 13.05 5.18 4.52
CA LEU A 84 14.10 6.07 5.03
C LEU A 84 13.89 6.38 6.51
N PHE A 85 12.64 6.59 6.95
CA PHE A 85 12.31 6.81 8.36
C PHE A 85 12.75 5.63 9.23
N ILE A 86 12.39 4.40 8.85
CA ILE A 86 12.82 3.19 9.57
C ILE A 86 14.35 3.11 9.63
N LEU A 87 15.03 3.38 8.51
CA LEU A 87 16.48 3.32 8.44
C LEU A 87 17.14 4.38 9.33
N CYS A 88 16.60 5.59 9.37
CA CYS A 88 17.08 6.66 10.24
C CYS A 88 16.87 6.34 11.73
N LEU A 89 15.71 5.79 12.09
CA LEU A 89 15.44 5.30 13.45
C LEU A 89 16.45 4.21 13.85
N SER A 90 16.72 3.25 12.96
CA SER A 90 17.65 2.15 13.23
C SER A 90 19.10 2.63 13.41
N LEU A 91 19.50 3.67 12.69
CA LEU A 91 20.86 4.23 12.75
C LEU A 91 21.02 5.32 13.83
N LYS A 92 19.95 5.62 14.59
CA LYS A 92 19.92 6.61 15.67
C LYS A 92 20.39 8.02 15.24
N TYR A 93 20.04 8.48 14.03
CA TYR A 93 20.37 9.84 13.59
C TYR A 93 19.41 10.87 14.20
N PRO A 94 19.81 11.65 15.22
CA PRO A 94 18.88 12.51 15.98
C PRO A 94 18.37 13.73 15.19
N ILE A 95 19.15 14.19 14.20
CA ILE A 95 18.86 15.40 13.41
C ILE A 95 17.63 15.25 12.51
N LEU A 96 17.26 14.02 12.15
CA LEU A 96 16.12 13.76 11.27
C LEU A 96 14.79 13.60 12.03
N ASN A 97 14.81 13.43 13.35
CA ASN A 97 13.60 13.14 14.14
C ASN A 97 12.52 14.23 14.00
N ASN A 98 12.88 15.51 14.00
CA ASN A 98 11.90 16.60 13.95
C ASN A 98 11.11 16.68 12.63
N PHE A 99 11.77 16.42 11.49
CA PHE A 99 11.10 16.39 10.17
C PHE A 99 10.30 15.10 9.98
N LEU A 100 10.82 14.01 10.55
CA LEU A 100 10.24 12.68 10.46
C LEU A 100 9.00 12.48 11.35
N GLU A 101 8.79 13.26 12.41
CA GLU A 101 7.61 13.14 13.28
C GLU A 101 6.28 13.45 12.57
N TRP A 102 6.28 14.38 11.62
CA TRP A 102 5.07 14.79 10.88
C TRP A 102 4.77 13.89 9.67
N MET A 103 5.78 13.16 9.18
CA MET A 103 5.63 12.27 8.04
C MET A 103 4.61 11.13 8.27
N PRO A 104 4.61 10.42 9.41
CA PRO A 104 3.59 9.42 9.74
C PRO A 104 2.16 9.93 9.63
N VAL A 105 1.90 11.18 10.05
CA VAL A 105 0.56 11.78 9.95
C VAL A 105 0.15 11.94 8.49
N SER A 106 1.05 12.44 7.65
CA SER A 106 0.79 12.56 6.21
C SER A 106 0.56 11.19 5.55
N TRP A 107 1.26 10.15 5.99
CA TRP A 107 1.09 8.79 5.48
C TRP A 107 -0.23 8.16 5.92
N LEU A 108 -0.68 8.41 7.15
CA LEU A 108 -1.97 7.94 7.65
C LEU A 108 -3.14 8.47 6.81
N ILE A 109 -3.02 9.68 6.25
CA ILE A 109 -4.03 10.26 5.35
C ILE A 109 -3.84 9.77 3.91
N ALA A 110 -2.59 9.75 3.41
CA ALA A 110 -2.32 9.39 2.03
C ALA A 110 -2.54 7.90 1.74
N SER A 111 -2.20 7.01 2.67
CA SER A 111 -2.20 5.56 2.43
C SER A 111 -3.61 4.99 2.22
N PRO A 112 -4.67 5.37 2.94
CA PRO A 112 -6.04 4.95 2.63
C PRO A 112 -6.49 5.37 1.22
N VAL A 113 -6.18 6.60 0.82
CA VAL A 113 -6.50 7.10 -0.53
C VAL A 113 -5.76 6.29 -1.59
N LEU A 114 -4.47 6.01 -1.37
CA LEU A 114 -3.68 5.16 -2.26
C LEU A 114 -4.23 3.74 -2.32
N ILE A 115 -4.67 3.17 -1.19
CA ILE A 115 -5.27 1.83 -1.14
C ILE A 115 -6.49 1.74 -2.03
N ILE A 116 -7.39 2.73 -1.93
CA ILE A 116 -8.60 2.80 -2.76
C ILE A 116 -8.22 2.97 -4.24
N LEU A 117 -7.30 3.89 -4.55
CA LEU A 117 -6.86 4.16 -5.92
C LEU A 117 -6.24 2.91 -6.59
N SER A 118 -5.43 2.17 -5.84
CA SER A 118 -4.84 0.89 -6.26
C SER A 118 -5.90 -0.18 -6.54
N LEU A 119 -6.91 -0.31 -5.67
CA LEU A 119 -8.03 -1.23 -5.90
C LEU A 119 -8.82 -0.85 -7.16
N SER A 120 -9.08 0.44 -7.37
CA SER A 120 -9.76 0.93 -8.57
C SER A 120 -8.96 0.61 -9.84
N ILE A 121 -7.63 0.76 -9.82
CA ILE A 121 -6.74 0.37 -10.93
C ILE A 121 -6.85 -1.14 -11.18
N SER A 122 -6.73 -1.96 -10.13
CA SER A 122 -6.83 -3.43 -10.23
C SER A 122 -8.18 -3.89 -10.77
N PHE A 123 -9.28 -3.26 -10.35
CA PHE A 123 -10.62 -3.56 -10.84
C PHE A 123 -10.78 -3.20 -12.33
N SER A 124 -10.32 -2.02 -12.73
CA SER A 124 -10.34 -1.56 -14.13
C SER A 124 -9.52 -2.49 -15.04
N ASP A 125 -8.33 -2.90 -14.60
CA ASP A 125 -7.48 -3.84 -15.34
C ASP A 125 -8.20 -5.18 -15.57
N ARG A 126 -8.90 -5.70 -14.55
CA ARG A 126 -9.66 -6.95 -14.64
C ARG A 126 -10.83 -6.83 -15.62
N LYS A 127 -11.61 -5.74 -15.56
CA LYS A 127 -12.73 -5.48 -16.48
C LYS A 127 -12.24 -5.41 -17.93
N LYS A 128 -11.14 -4.72 -18.19
CA LYS A 128 -10.53 -4.62 -19.53
C LYS A 128 -10.07 -5.97 -20.08
N LYS A 129 -9.55 -6.85 -19.21
CA LYS A 129 -9.13 -8.20 -19.60
C LYS A 129 -10.33 -9.11 -19.93
N GLN A 130 -11.44 -8.98 -19.20
CA GLN A 130 -12.67 -9.72 -19.51
C GLN A 130 -13.24 -9.30 -20.86
N LEU A 131 -13.29 -8.00 -21.16
CA LEU A 131 -13.77 -7.48 -22.45
C LEU A 131 -12.92 -7.92 -23.65
N LYS A 132 -11.63 -8.26 -23.47
CA LYS A 132 -10.77 -8.76 -24.55
C LYS A 132 -10.93 -10.26 -24.83
N ASN A 133 -11.55 -10.99 -23.91
CA ASN A 133 -11.70 -12.45 -23.99
C ASN A 133 -13.13 -12.88 -24.37
N ASN A 134 -14.05 -11.93 -24.51
CA ASN A 134 -15.40 -12.10 -25.04
C ASN A 134 -15.44 -11.49 -26.45
#